data_AF-A0A7Y1TT95-F1
#
_entry.id   AF-A0A7Y1TT95-F1
#
_cell.length_a   1.000
_cell.length_b   1.000
_cell.length_c   1.000
_cell.angle_alpha   90.00
_cell.angle_beta   90.00
_cell.angle_gamma   90.00
#
_symmetry.space_group_name_H-M   'P 1'
#
loop_
_entity.id
_entity.type
_entity.pdbx_description
1 polymer ?
#
loop_
_entity_poly.entity_id
_entity_poly.type
_entity_poly.pdbx_seq_one_letter_code
_entity_poly.pdbx_strand_id
1 'polypeptide(L)'
;MKRAAVLVVVLGLVAGSCGGEEATEETTTTTVATTSTTTTTIPVRTLTASPASITVDGSDAEWASIEGLRLKMDSVHGVYGLDPAWVDVKVAHDDSHIYVLMRLDDDYNWDADDPRLSGAPSVAWAIDATAGPAHGAGDTDRDASFGVTDIWQWKLACPSGTSAGGAAGGTAETGGLDPDCSLDDLVASNAYDDAPDSGENSLLGSWSHTDPTADAFGSYVFEFSRPLQTGDADDLQFAVGDTALLALAYWDPDNGPDGWEPDLHVVSSYEGWIEVLISP
;
A
#
# COMPACT_ATOMS: atom_id res chain seq x y z
N MET A 1 1.69 -22.52 49.64
CA MET A 1 3.06 -22.87 49.18
C MET A 1 3.11 -22.45 47.71
N LYS A 2 3.94 -21.57 47.15
CA LYS A 2 5.23 -20.93 47.44
C LYS A 2 5.07 -19.43 47.05
N ARG A 3 5.23 -18.47 47.99
CA ARG A 3 6.33 -17.51 48.18
C ARG A 3 6.81 -16.71 46.95
N ALA A 4 6.70 -15.39 47.13
CA ALA A 4 7.00 -14.27 46.26
C ALA A 4 8.48 -13.85 46.26
N ALA A 5 8.85 -12.99 45.30
CA ALA A 5 9.97 -12.06 45.42
C ALA A 5 9.52 -10.67 44.92
N VAL A 6 9.42 -9.73 45.86
CA VAL A 6 9.23 -8.29 45.65
C VAL A 6 10.62 -7.66 45.71
N LEU A 7 11.00 -6.91 44.68
CA LEU A 7 12.25 -6.15 44.68
C LEU A 7 11.99 -4.75 45.28
N VAL A 8 12.59 -4.50 46.43
CA VAL A 8 12.59 -3.22 47.15
C VAL A 8 13.85 -2.47 46.75
N VAL A 9 13.72 -1.25 46.22
CA VAL A 9 14.84 -0.32 46.05
C VAL A 9 14.82 0.65 47.22
N VAL A 10 15.93 0.65 47.97
CA VAL A 10 16.16 1.43 49.19
C VAL A 10 16.68 2.81 48.80
N LEU A 11 15.94 3.87 49.16
CA LEU A 11 16.43 5.24 49.20
C LEU A 11 17.37 5.41 50.40
N GLY A 12 18.64 5.71 50.14
CA GLY A 12 19.59 6.15 51.16
C GLY A 12 19.48 7.66 51.37
N LEU A 13 18.91 8.07 52.51
CA LEU A 13 19.08 9.40 53.08
C LEU A 13 20.51 9.54 53.64
N VAL A 14 21.19 10.65 53.31
CA VAL A 14 22.31 11.18 54.10
C VAL A 14 21.86 12.50 54.70
N ALA A 15 21.96 12.60 56.02
CA ALA A 15 21.63 13.77 56.81
C ALA A 15 22.90 14.45 57.34
N GLY A 16 22.88 15.78 57.38
CA GLY A 16 23.78 16.64 58.16
C GLY A 16 23.95 18.00 57.49
N SER A 17 23.99 19.14 58.16
CA SER A 17 23.45 19.65 59.43
C SER A 17 23.61 21.17 59.39
N CYS A 18 22.72 21.90 60.07
CA CYS A 18 22.89 23.28 60.59
C CYS A 18 22.98 24.48 59.63
N GLY A 19 22.19 25.51 59.95
CA GLY A 19 22.52 26.92 59.72
C GLY A 19 21.52 27.64 58.82
N GLY A 20 20.58 28.39 59.41
CA GLY A 20 19.85 29.40 58.66
C GLY A 20 20.72 30.65 58.47
N GLU A 21 20.60 31.30 57.32
CA GLU A 21 20.51 32.76 57.14
C GLU A 21 20.32 33.03 55.62
N GLU A 22 20.06 34.28 55.29
CA GLU A 22 19.42 34.83 54.09
C GLU A 22 20.11 34.63 52.72
N ALA A 23 19.32 34.99 51.70
CA ALA A 23 19.53 34.87 50.26
C ALA A 23 20.88 35.35 49.71
N THR A 24 21.36 34.69 48.66
CA THR A 24 22.25 35.27 47.65
C THR A 24 21.95 34.64 46.30
N GLU A 25 21.69 35.47 45.28
CA GLU A 25 21.53 35.07 43.89
C GLU A 25 22.80 34.42 43.35
N GLU A 26 22.67 33.24 42.74
CA GLU A 26 23.73 32.64 41.93
C GLU A 26 23.18 32.29 40.54
N THR A 27 23.66 33.01 39.53
CA THR A 27 23.30 32.85 38.12
C THR A 27 23.74 31.47 37.62
N THR A 28 22.79 30.54 37.50
CA THR A 28 23.04 29.23 36.90
C THR A 28 23.00 29.36 35.38
N THR A 29 24.14 29.14 34.72
CA THR A 29 24.22 29.08 33.26
C THR A 29 23.63 27.75 32.79
N THR A 30 22.43 27.78 32.22
CA THR A 30 21.81 26.61 31.60
C THR A 30 22.51 26.30 30.28
N THR A 31 23.37 25.28 30.26
CA THR A 31 23.84 24.65 29.03
C THR A 31 22.65 23.92 28.40
N VAL A 32 22.07 24.50 27.35
CA VAL A 32 21.07 23.83 26.52
C VAL A 32 21.75 22.65 25.83
N ALA A 33 21.43 21.44 26.28
CA ALA A 33 21.79 20.24 25.54
C ALA A 33 21.05 20.30 24.18
N THR A 34 21.81 20.51 23.11
CA THR A 34 21.29 20.36 21.76
C THR A 34 21.00 18.88 21.55
N THR A 35 19.74 18.50 21.69
CA THR A 35 19.26 17.19 21.26
C THR A 35 19.39 17.13 19.75
N SER A 36 20.44 16.49 19.26
CA SER A 36 20.56 16.12 17.86
C SER A 36 19.51 15.07 17.57
N THR A 37 18.37 15.49 17.01
CA THR A 37 17.40 14.59 16.40
C THR A 37 18.12 13.86 15.28
N THR A 38 18.41 12.58 15.47
CA THR A 38 18.93 11.74 14.39
C THR A 38 17.71 11.42 13.54
N THR A 39 17.56 12.13 12.42
CA THR A 39 16.56 11.77 11.41
C THR A 39 16.97 10.42 10.85
N THR A 40 16.28 9.36 11.24
CA THR A 40 16.37 8.06 10.56
C THR A 40 15.87 8.29 9.14
N THR A 41 16.78 8.44 8.18
CA THR A 41 16.44 8.39 6.76
C THR A 41 16.02 6.97 6.45
N ILE A 42 14.71 6.73 6.38
CA ILE A 42 14.18 5.51 5.75
C ILE A 42 14.72 5.52 4.31
N PRO A 43 15.37 4.44 3.84
CA PRO A 43 15.83 4.37 2.46
C PRO A 43 14.62 4.53 1.55
N VAL A 44 14.63 5.56 0.70
CA VAL A 44 13.58 5.81 -0.28
C VAL A 44 13.48 4.60 -1.19
N ARG A 45 12.28 4.02 -1.25
CA ARG A 45 11.96 2.89 -2.12
C ARG A 45 11.54 3.46 -3.46
N THR A 46 12.47 3.57 -4.39
CA THR A 46 12.24 4.20 -5.70
C THR A 46 12.16 3.16 -6.80
N LEU A 47 11.28 3.38 -7.78
CA LEU A 47 11.26 2.68 -9.06
C LEU A 47 11.05 3.68 -10.21
N THR A 48 11.39 3.26 -11.43
CA THR A 48 11.20 4.09 -12.63
C THR A 48 10.09 3.49 -13.48
N ALA A 49 9.05 4.28 -13.75
CA ALA A 49 8.11 3.96 -14.82
C ALA A 49 8.83 4.18 -16.15
N SER A 50 9.16 3.10 -16.84
CA SER A 50 9.95 3.13 -18.08
C SER A 50 9.04 3.19 -19.32
N PRO A 51 9.43 3.89 -20.40
CA PRO A 51 8.67 3.91 -21.65
C PRO A 51 8.54 2.51 -22.26
N ALA A 52 7.30 2.03 -22.35
CA ALA A 52 6.94 0.79 -23.05
C ALA A 52 5.43 0.77 -23.32
N SER A 53 5.04 0.20 -24.46
CA SER A 53 3.65 -0.17 -24.72
C SER A 53 3.42 -1.57 -24.19
N ILE A 54 2.48 -1.70 -23.26
CA ILE A 54 2.10 -2.98 -22.64
C ILE A 54 0.70 -3.38 -23.11
N THR A 55 0.55 -4.63 -23.50
CA THR A 55 -0.75 -5.26 -23.71
C THR A 55 -1.21 -5.84 -22.37
N VAL A 56 -2.29 -5.32 -21.81
CA VAL A 56 -2.88 -5.86 -20.56
C VAL A 56 -3.60 -7.17 -20.87
N ASP A 57 -2.90 -8.29 -20.75
CA ASP A 57 -3.40 -9.64 -21.10
C ASP A 57 -3.12 -10.72 -20.03
N GLY A 58 -2.52 -10.33 -18.91
CA GLY A 58 -2.15 -11.18 -17.78
C GLY A 58 -0.78 -11.82 -17.96
N SER A 59 0.07 -11.33 -18.86
CA SER A 59 1.39 -11.89 -19.17
C SER A 59 2.54 -10.98 -18.74
N ASP A 60 3.56 -11.55 -18.10
CA ASP A 60 4.77 -10.79 -17.72
C ASP A 60 5.83 -10.70 -18.84
N ALA A 61 5.53 -11.18 -20.05
CA ALA A 61 6.51 -11.30 -21.12
C ALA A 61 7.06 -9.95 -21.61
N GLU A 62 6.18 -8.95 -21.78
CA GLU A 62 6.56 -7.60 -22.25
C GLU A 62 7.31 -6.80 -21.17
N TRP A 63 7.21 -7.24 -19.92
CA TRP A 63 7.84 -6.61 -18.76
C TRP A 63 9.29 -7.02 -18.54
N ALA A 64 9.84 -7.93 -19.35
CA ALA A 64 11.18 -8.50 -19.14
C ALA A 64 12.30 -7.44 -19.10
N SER A 65 12.16 -6.35 -19.85
CA SER A 65 13.14 -5.24 -19.87
C SER A 65 12.84 -4.12 -18.88
N ILE A 66 11.67 -4.14 -18.22
CA ILE A 66 11.28 -3.13 -17.24
C ILE A 66 11.91 -3.50 -15.90
N GLU A 67 12.67 -2.55 -15.33
CA GLU A 67 13.25 -2.71 -13.99
C GLU A 67 12.12 -2.71 -12.95
N GLY A 68 12.22 -3.62 -11.98
CA GLY A 68 11.23 -3.79 -10.93
C GLY A 68 11.82 -3.63 -9.55
N LEU A 69 10.93 -3.54 -8.56
CA LEU A 69 11.26 -3.56 -7.15
C LEU A 69 10.65 -4.81 -6.52
N ARG A 70 11.51 -5.73 -6.06
CA ARG A 70 11.09 -6.83 -5.19
C ARG A 70 10.97 -6.31 -3.76
N LEU A 71 9.82 -6.51 -3.14
CA LEU A 71 9.56 -6.08 -1.77
C LEU A 71 8.77 -7.13 -1.00
N LYS A 72 8.88 -7.06 0.31
CA LYS A 72 8.07 -7.80 1.26
C LYS A 72 6.89 -6.91 1.68
N MET A 73 5.69 -7.47 1.70
CA MET A 73 4.50 -6.84 2.28
C MET A 73 4.22 -7.51 3.63
N ASP A 74 3.97 -6.69 4.64
CA ASP A 74 3.73 -7.13 6.01
C ASP A 74 2.32 -6.73 6.43
N SER A 75 1.77 -7.42 7.44
CA SER A 75 0.44 -7.11 7.98
C SER A 75 0.34 -5.65 8.41
N VAL A 76 -0.81 -5.03 8.18
CA VAL A 76 -1.11 -3.68 8.70
C VAL A 76 -0.91 -3.60 10.22
N HIS A 77 -0.52 -2.42 10.72
CA HIS A 77 -0.29 -2.21 12.15
C HIS A 77 -1.50 -2.63 13.00
N GLY A 78 -1.24 -3.46 14.01
CA GLY A 78 -2.26 -3.95 14.93
C GLY A 78 -2.93 -5.26 14.50
N VAL A 79 -2.69 -5.72 13.28
CA VAL A 79 -3.03 -7.06 12.80
C VAL A 79 -1.81 -7.95 12.97
N TYR A 80 -2.01 -9.18 13.43
CA TYR A 80 -0.94 -10.13 13.73
C TYR A 80 -1.29 -11.51 13.20
N GLY A 81 -0.28 -12.27 12.79
CA GLY A 81 -0.43 -13.67 12.41
C GLY A 81 -0.79 -13.92 10.96
N LEU A 82 -0.78 -12.88 10.11
CA LEU A 82 -0.78 -13.05 8.66
C LEU A 82 0.63 -13.40 8.20
N ASP A 83 0.73 -14.30 7.24
CA ASP A 83 2.00 -14.55 6.56
C ASP A 83 2.33 -13.39 5.63
N PRO A 84 3.60 -12.97 5.55
CA PRO A 84 3.98 -11.88 4.66
C PRO A 84 3.97 -12.34 3.20
N ALA A 85 3.48 -11.49 2.32
CA ALA A 85 3.56 -11.74 0.88
C ALA A 85 4.82 -11.11 0.28
N TRP A 86 5.32 -11.69 -0.80
CA TRP A 86 6.40 -11.11 -1.58
C TRP A 86 5.90 -10.73 -2.97
N VAL A 87 6.24 -9.52 -3.41
CA VAL A 87 5.80 -8.98 -4.69
C VAL A 87 6.97 -8.37 -5.44
N ASP A 88 7.05 -8.65 -6.75
CA ASP A 88 7.77 -7.85 -7.71
C ASP A 88 6.81 -6.85 -8.33
N VAL A 89 7.04 -5.57 -8.09
CA VAL A 89 6.29 -4.49 -8.74
C VAL A 89 7.12 -3.87 -9.87
N LYS A 90 6.47 -3.63 -11.01
CA LYS A 90 7.05 -2.87 -12.12
C LYS A 90 6.05 -1.84 -12.60
N VAL A 91 6.56 -0.73 -13.13
CA VAL A 91 5.72 0.31 -13.72
C VAL A 91 6.29 0.66 -15.08
N ALA A 92 5.41 0.86 -16.05
CA ALA A 92 5.73 1.33 -17.39
C ALA A 92 4.73 2.41 -17.80
N HIS A 93 5.03 3.13 -18.87
CA HIS A 93 4.07 4.04 -19.48
C HIS A 93 4.32 4.15 -20.97
N ASP A 94 3.31 4.56 -21.71
CA ASP A 94 3.48 5.04 -23.09
C ASP A 94 3.02 6.50 -23.21
N ASP A 95 2.69 6.94 -24.42
CA ASP A 95 2.22 8.31 -24.66
C ASP A 95 0.82 8.60 -24.09
N SER A 96 0.08 7.57 -23.66
CA SER A 96 -1.33 7.67 -23.30
C SER A 96 -1.70 6.98 -21.99
N HIS A 97 -0.98 5.95 -21.55
CA HIS A 97 -1.31 5.17 -20.36
C HIS A 97 -0.11 4.97 -19.44
N ILE A 98 -0.41 4.76 -18.16
CA ILE A 98 0.50 4.14 -17.20
C ILE A 98 0.07 2.68 -16.99
N TYR A 99 1.05 1.82 -16.77
CA TYR A 99 0.88 0.39 -16.54
C TYR A 99 1.55 -0.02 -15.24
N VAL A 100 0.91 -0.90 -14.48
CA VAL A 100 1.49 -1.52 -13.28
C VAL A 100 1.45 -3.03 -13.41
N LEU A 101 2.58 -3.68 -13.15
CA LEU A 101 2.66 -5.12 -12.93
C LEU A 101 2.82 -5.38 -11.44
N MET A 102 1.95 -6.20 -10.86
CA MET A 102 2.19 -6.85 -9.58
C MET A 102 2.34 -8.35 -9.81
N ARG A 103 3.56 -8.86 -9.66
CA ARG A 103 3.81 -10.30 -9.62
C ARG A 103 3.98 -10.75 -8.18
N LEU A 104 2.98 -11.45 -7.68
CA LEU A 104 2.87 -11.83 -6.28
C LEU A 104 3.13 -13.33 -6.13
N ASP A 105 4.02 -13.71 -5.22
CA ASP A 105 4.23 -15.12 -4.87
C ASP A 105 3.11 -15.59 -3.96
N ASP A 106 2.33 -16.56 -4.44
CA ASP A 106 1.25 -17.19 -3.68
C ASP A 106 0.83 -18.52 -4.33
N ASP A 107 -0.03 -19.30 -3.69
CA ASP A 107 -0.71 -20.42 -4.35
C ASP A 107 -1.99 -20.00 -5.10
N TYR A 108 -2.52 -20.91 -5.91
CA TYR A 108 -3.68 -20.63 -6.76
C TYR A 108 -4.98 -21.02 -6.07
N ASN A 109 -5.72 -20.02 -5.58
CA ASN A 109 -7.00 -20.21 -4.87
C ASN A 109 -8.19 -19.57 -5.59
N TRP A 110 -8.18 -19.44 -6.92
CA TRP A 110 -9.32 -18.81 -7.61
C TRP A 110 -10.62 -19.60 -7.47
N ASP A 111 -11.68 -18.89 -7.04
CA ASP A 111 -13.03 -19.41 -6.88
C ASP A 111 -14.02 -18.58 -7.72
N ALA A 112 -14.84 -19.28 -8.51
CA ALA A 112 -15.76 -18.66 -9.45
C ALA A 112 -17.06 -18.15 -8.79
N ASP A 113 -17.38 -18.63 -7.60
CA ASP A 113 -18.65 -18.40 -6.91
C ASP A 113 -18.50 -17.42 -5.72
N ASP A 114 -17.34 -17.38 -5.07
CA ASP A 114 -17.02 -16.44 -3.99
C ASP A 114 -15.63 -15.78 -4.19
N PRO A 115 -15.57 -14.54 -4.69
CA PRO A 115 -14.31 -13.81 -4.89
C PRO A 115 -13.48 -13.59 -3.62
N ARG A 116 -14.07 -13.74 -2.42
CA ARG A 116 -13.32 -13.67 -1.15
C ARG A 116 -12.44 -14.89 -0.90
N LEU A 117 -12.72 -15.99 -1.60
CA LEU A 117 -11.88 -17.19 -1.61
C LEU A 117 -10.75 -17.08 -2.63
N SER A 118 -10.67 -16.00 -3.41
CA SER A 118 -9.57 -15.72 -4.34
C SER A 118 -8.64 -14.64 -3.78
N GLY A 119 -7.37 -14.65 -4.21
CA GLY A 119 -6.45 -13.53 -3.99
C GLY A 119 -7.02 -12.21 -4.50
N ALA A 120 -6.81 -11.11 -3.79
CA ALA A 120 -7.28 -9.79 -4.20
C ALA A 120 -6.15 -8.75 -4.05
N PRO A 121 -5.58 -8.21 -5.15
CA PRO A 121 -4.58 -7.16 -5.10
C PRO A 121 -5.18 -5.75 -5.03
N SER A 122 -4.39 -4.80 -4.54
CA SER A 122 -4.69 -3.38 -4.70
C SER A 122 -3.44 -2.53 -4.91
N VAL A 123 -3.60 -1.49 -5.72
CA VAL A 123 -2.62 -0.46 -6.05
C VAL A 123 -3.21 0.87 -5.58
N ALA A 124 -2.46 1.64 -4.78
CA ALA A 124 -2.91 2.95 -4.31
C ALA A 124 -1.91 4.04 -4.69
N TRP A 125 -2.42 5.16 -5.19
CA TRP A 125 -1.68 6.33 -5.61
C TRP A 125 -2.04 7.54 -4.75
N ALA A 126 -1.05 8.33 -4.32
CA ALA A 126 -1.34 9.60 -3.67
C ALA A 126 -1.80 10.65 -4.69
N ILE A 127 -3.02 11.17 -4.53
CA ILE A 127 -3.49 12.34 -5.29
C ILE A 127 -2.92 13.61 -4.64
N ASP A 128 -3.08 13.71 -3.32
CA ASP A 128 -2.54 14.81 -2.54
C ASP A 128 -1.13 14.49 -2.04
N ALA A 129 -0.21 15.43 -2.18
CA ALA A 129 1.17 15.30 -1.67
C ALA A 129 1.24 15.10 -0.13
N THR A 130 0.17 15.42 0.58
CA THR A 130 0.05 15.23 2.03
C THR A 130 -0.59 13.89 2.43
N ALA A 131 -1.12 13.12 1.47
CA ALA A 131 -1.68 11.80 1.73
C ALA A 131 -0.61 10.87 2.31
N GLY A 132 -0.96 10.19 3.40
CA GLY A 132 -0.11 9.13 3.96
C GLY A 132 -0.30 7.79 3.24
N PRO A 133 0.68 6.88 3.33
CA PRO A 133 0.71 5.60 2.58
C PRO A 133 -0.31 4.57 3.07
N ALA A 134 -1.00 4.81 4.20
CA ALA A 134 -2.10 4.00 4.69
C ALA A 134 -3.45 4.61 4.29
N HIS A 135 -3.75 4.63 2.98
CA HIS A 135 -5.00 5.18 2.40
C HIS A 135 -5.26 6.64 2.81
N GLY A 136 -4.27 7.52 2.61
CA GLY A 136 -4.40 8.93 2.98
C GLY A 136 -4.04 9.24 4.43
N ALA A 137 -3.80 8.21 5.25
CA ALA A 137 -3.37 8.33 6.65
C ALA A 137 -1.90 7.93 6.86
N GLY A 138 -1.29 8.46 7.93
CA GLY A 138 0.02 7.98 8.41
C GLY A 138 -0.12 6.75 9.30
N ASP A 139 0.92 5.92 9.41
CA ASP A 139 0.87 4.66 10.18
C ASP A 139 0.45 4.84 11.65
N THR A 140 0.88 5.93 12.30
CA THR A 140 0.51 6.24 13.69
C THR A 140 -0.84 6.91 13.83
N ASP A 141 -1.41 7.38 12.72
CA ASP A 141 -2.56 8.27 12.65
C ASP A 141 -3.58 7.74 11.64
N ARG A 142 -3.80 6.42 11.61
CA ARG A 142 -4.69 5.72 10.65
C ARG A 142 -6.10 6.34 10.54
N ASP A 143 -6.59 6.90 11.64
CA ASP A 143 -7.91 7.55 11.74
C ASP A 143 -7.92 8.98 11.18
N ALA A 144 -6.76 9.58 10.91
CA ALA A 144 -6.64 10.94 10.43
C ALA A 144 -6.40 10.97 8.92
N SER A 145 -7.26 11.72 8.21
CA SER A 145 -7.04 12.06 6.81
C SER A 145 -6.00 13.17 6.69
N PHE A 146 -4.96 12.93 5.89
CA PHE A 146 -4.00 13.97 5.51
C PHE A 146 -4.03 14.28 4.01
N GLY A 147 -4.83 13.57 3.24
CA GLY A 147 -5.00 13.76 1.81
C GLY A 147 -5.80 12.61 1.22
N VAL A 148 -5.98 12.65 -0.10
CA VAL A 148 -6.74 11.66 -0.85
C VAL A 148 -5.81 10.72 -1.61
N THR A 149 -6.20 9.45 -1.68
CA THR A 149 -5.58 8.41 -2.49
C THR A 149 -6.57 7.83 -3.50
N ASP A 150 -6.07 7.61 -4.71
CA ASP A 150 -6.68 6.89 -5.81
C ASP A 150 -6.31 5.40 -5.69
N ILE A 151 -7.28 4.50 -5.71
CA ILE A 151 -7.12 3.09 -5.35
C ILE A 151 -7.72 2.21 -6.44
N TRP A 152 -6.88 1.35 -7.01
CA TRP A 152 -7.30 0.30 -7.93
C TRP A 152 -7.38 -0.98 -7.11
N GLN A 153 -8.58 -1.40 -6.74
CA GLN A 153 -8.80 -2.59 -5.91
C GLN A 153 -9.45 -3.68 -6.74
N TRP A 154 -8.90 -4.89 -6.71
CA TRP A 154 -9.41 -5.97 -7.53
C TRP A 154 -9.79 -7.19 -6.71
N LYS A 155 -11.07 -7.55 -6.73
CA LYS A 155 -11.59 -8.84 -6.26
C LYS A 155 -11.73 -9.75 -7.48
N LEU A 156 -11.06 -10.91 -7.51
CA LEU A 156 -11.00 -11.73 -8.74
C LEU A 156 -12.30 -12.50 -9.02
N ALA A 157 -13.34 -11.79 -9.47
CA ALA A 157 -14.63 -12.36 -9.84
C ALA A 157 -14.62 -13.07 -11.20
N CYS A 158 -13.70 -12.69 -12.09
CA CYS A 158 -13.55 -13.27 -13.43
C CYS A 158 -12.32 -14.19 -13.52
N PRO A 159 -12.38 -15.24 -14.36
CA PRO A 159 -11.25 -16.15 -14.55
C PRO A 159 -10.07 -15.47 -15.23
N SER A 160 -8.89 -16.05 -15.06
CA SER A 160 -7.63 -15.60 -15.67
C SER A 160 -7.77 -15.33 -17.17
N GLY A 161 -7.11 -14.26 -17.64
CA GLY A 161 -7.09 -13.80 -19.02
C GLY A 161 -8.37 -13.07 -19.46
N THR A 162 -9.35 -12.93 -18.56
CA THR A 162 -10.52 -12.06 -18.79
C THR A 162 -10.13 -10.63 -18.43
N SER A 163 -10.39 -9.69 -19.35
CA SER A 163 -10.24 -8.27 -19.06
C SER A 163 -11.27 -7.82 -18.01
N ALA A 164 -10.81 -7.09 -17.01
CA ALA A 164 -11.64 -6.41 -16.01
C ALA A 164 -11.52 -4.89 -16.14
N GLY A 165 -12.48 -4.17 -15.55
CA GLY A 165 -12.60 -2.72 -15.72
C GLY A 165 -13.18 -2.33 -17.08
N GLY A 166 -13.01 -1.07 -17.47
CA GLY A 166 -13.80 -0.47 -18.54
C GLY A 166 -13.17 0.72 -19.24
N ALA A 167 -12.15 0.46 -20.06
CA ALA A 167 -11.62 1.38 -21.06
C ALA A 167 -12.71 2.02 -21.97
N ALA A 168 -12.70 3.35 -22.11
CA ALA A 168 -13.31 4.19 -23.15
C ALA A 168 -14.43 3.56 -24.03
N GLY A 169 -15.62 3.32 -23.47
CA GLY A 169 -16.91 3.23 -24.18
C GLY A 169 -17.96 2.28 -23.58
N GLY A 170 -17.74 1.72 -22.38
CA GLY A 170 -18.57 0.68 -21.74
C GLY A 170 -19.47 1.13 -20.57
N THR A 171 -20.28 0.21 -20.02
CA THR A 171 -21.14 0.48 -18.84
C THR A 171 -20.38 0.57 -17.51
N ALA A 172 -19.15 0.06 -17.49
CA ALA A 172 -18.20 0.23 -16.39
C ALA A 172 -17.56 1.64 -16.39
N GLU A 173 -17.78 2.50 -17.40
CA GLU A 173 -17.20 3.85 -17.46
C GLU A 173 -17.84 4.86 -16.50
N THR A 174 -19.00 4.57 -15.94
CA THR A 174 -19.75 5.54 -15.13
C THR A 174 -19.76 5.13 -13.68
N GLY A 175 -18.90 5.79 -12.89
CA GLY A 175 -18.65 5.48 -11.49
C GLY A 175 -17.64 4.36 -11.28
N GLY A 176 -17.04 4.34 -10.10
CA GLY A 176 -15.84 3.59 -9.78
C GLY A 176 -16.01 2.09 -9.54
N LEU A 177 -17.12 1.46 -9.93
CA LEU A 177 -17.32 0.02 -9.70
C LEU A 177 -17.32 -0.75 -11.02
N ASP A 178 -16.66 -1.92 -11.02
CA ASP A 178 -16.76 -2.91 -12.08
C ASP A 178 -17.70 -4.04 -11.63
N PRO A 179 -18.99 -4.01 -12.01
CA PRO A 179 -19.94 -5.02 -11.58
C PRO A 179 -19.69 -6.41 -12.19
N ASP A 180 -18.87 -6.52 -13.25
CA ASP A 180 -18.68 -7.77 -13.98
C ASP A 180 -17.45 -8.53 -13.45
N CYS A 181 -16.31 -7.85 -13.34
CA CYS A 181 -15.04 -8.47 -12.94
C CYS A 181 -14.38 -7.85 -11.71
N SER A 182 -15.05 -6.90 -11.05
CA SER A 182 -14.70 -6.31 -9.74
C SER A 182 -13.28 -5.73 -9.66
N LEU A 183 -12.78 -5.19 -10.76
CA LEU A 183 -11.71 -4.19 -10.73
C LEU A 183 -12.34 -2.82 -10.46
N ASP A 184 -12.42 -2.49 -9.18
CA ASP A 184 -13.04 -1.28 -8.69
C ASP A 184 -12.02 -0.14 -8.61
N ASP A 185 -12.48 1.03 -9.01
CA ASP A 185 -11.82 2.33 -8.92
C ASP A 185 -12.36 3.10 -7.71
N LEU A 186 -11.53 3.22 -6.68
CA LEU A 186 -11.93 3.69 -5.39
C LEU A 186 -11.11 4.90 -4.99
N VAL A 187 -11.71 5.77 -4.18
CA VAL A 187 -11.06 6.91 -3.57
C VAL A 187 -11.11 6.77 -2.06
N ALA A 188 -10.00 7.07 -1.38
CA ALA A 188 -9.96 7.08 0.09
C ALA A 188 -9.33 8.35 0.62
N SER A 189 -9.89 8.85 1.71
CA SER A 189 -9.31 9.98 2.46
C SER A 189 -8.70 9.54 3.79
N ASN A 190 -9.01 8.35 4.27
CA ASN A 190 -8.49 7.79 5.52
C ASN A 190 -8.45 6.26 5.46
N ALA A 191 -7.87 5.63 6.48
CA ALA A 191 -7.62 4.18 6.49
C ALA A 191 -8.87 3.27 6.61
N TYR A 192 -10.08 3.83 6.74
CA TYR A 192 -11.31 3.05 6.97
C TYR A 192 -12.45 3.36 6.01
N ASP A 193 -12.29 4.35 5.15
CA ASP A 193 -13.35 4.82 4.25
C ASP A 193 -12.78 4.98 2.85
N ASP A 194 -12.93 3.91 2.08
CA ASP A 194 -12.87 3.90 0.62
C ASP A 194 -14.30 3.98 0.05
N ALA A 195 -14.46 4.80 -0.98
CA ALA A 195 -15.71 4.96 -1.69
C ALA A 195 -15.45 4.73 -3.18
N PRO A 196 -16.45 4.23 -3.94
CA PRO A 196 -16.34 4.26 -5.39
C PRO A 196 -16.07 5.66 -5.90
N ASP A 197 -15.16 5.78 -6.85
CA ASP A 197 -15.00 7.02 -7.61
C ASP A 197 -16.37 7.44 -8.19
N SER A 198 -16.66 8.74 -8.11
CA SER A 198 -17.94 9.29 -8.53
C SER A 198 -18.01 9.64 -10.02
N GLY A 199 -16.89 9.69 -10.74
CA GLY A 199 -16.82 10.12 -12.12
C GLY A 199 -16.65 8.99 -13.11
N GLU A 200 -15.44 8.47 -13.25
CA GLU A 200 -15.03 7.57 -14.35
C GLU A 200 -14.34 6.29 -13.83
N ASN A 201 -14.20 5.25 -14.67
CA ASN A 201 -13.45 4.02 -14.33
C ASN A 201 -12.83 3.43 -15.61
N SER A 202 -11.83 4.13 -16.13
CA SER A 202 -11.04 3.73 -17.28
C SER A 202 -9.96 2.69 -16.95
N LEU A 203 -9.98 2.15 -15.72
CA LEU A 203 -9.08 1.06 -15.34
C LEU A 203 -9.29 -0.12 -16.27
N LEU A 204 -8.18 -0.74 -16.65
CA LEU A 204 -8.15 -1.99 -17.38
C LEU A 204 -7.21 -2.93 -16.64
N GLY A 205 -7.68 -4.15 -16.37
CA GLY A 205 -6.87 -5.18 -15.76
C GLY A 205 -6.95 -6.51 -16.49
N SER A 206 -5.88 -7.31 -16.39
CA SER A 206 -5.88 -8.73 -16.71
C SER A 206 -4.97 -9.47 -15.74
N TRP A 207 -5.27 -10.74 -15.47
CA TRP A 207 -4.50 -11.53 -14.54
C TRP A 207 -4.26 -12.97 -14.98
N SER A 208 -3.18 -13.57 -14.49
CA SER A 208 -2.91 -14.99 -14.60
C SER A 208 -2.18 -15.56 -13.40
N HIS A 209 -2.00 -16.89 -13.39
CA HIS A 209 -1.16 -17.59 -12.43
C HIS A 209 -0.19 -18.53 -13.15
N THR A 210 1.05 -18.62 -12.67
CA THR A 210 2.10 -19.42 -13.33
C THR A 210 1.87 -20.94 -13.23
N ASP A 211 1.08 -21.40 -12.25
CA ASP A 211 0.58 -22.76 -12.12
C ASP A 211 -0.90 -22.75 -11.71
N PRO A 212 -1.86 -22.70 -12.65
CA PRO A 212 -3.30 -22.60 -12.34
C PRO A 212 -3.91 -23.94 -11.93
N THR A 213 -3.19 -24.66 -11.07
CA THR A 213 -3.65 -25.88 -10.39
C THR A 213 -4.05 -25.50 -8.98
N ALA A 214 -5.24 -25.89 -8.51
CA ALA A 214 -5.71 -25.57 -7.16
C ALA A 214 -4.63 -25.85 -6.10
N ASP A 215 -4.39 -24.86 -5.23
CA ASP A 215 -3.41 -24.85 -4.14
C ASP A 215 -1.95 -25.04 -4.59
N ALA A 216 -1.65 -24.93 -5.90
CA ALA A 216 -0.29 -24.99 -6.39
C ALA A 216 0.41 -23.64 -6.23
N PHE A 217 1.52 -23.67 -5.50
CA PHE A 217 2.37 -22.50 -5.30
C PHE A 217 2.98 -22.03 -6.62
N GLY A 218 2.91 -20.72 -6.87
CA GLY A 218 3.50 -20.09 -8.04
C GLY A 218 3.58 -18.58 -7.88
N SER A 219 3.04 -17.87 -8.87
CA SER A 219 2.92 -16.43 -8.81
C SER A 219 1.68 -16.02 -9.55
N TYR A 220 0.88 -15.17 -8.92
CA TYR A 220 -0.07 -14.34 -9.64
C TYR A 220 0.67 -13.29 -10.45
N VAL A 221 0.14 -12.98 -11.62
CA VAL A 221 0.59 -11.92 -12.51
C VAL A 221 -0.61 -11.02 -12.73
N PHE A 222 -0.61 -9.86 -12.08
CA PHE A 222 -1.64 -8.83 -12.25
C PHE A 222 -1.08 -7.68 -13.07
N GLU A 223 -1.78 -7.33 -14.13
CA GLU A 223 -1.51 -6.14 -14.92
C GLU A 223 -2.67 -5.16 -14.75
N PHE A 224 -2.32 -3.89 -14.59
CA PHE A 224 -3.24 -2.76 -14.53
C PHE A 224 -2.83 -1.71 -15.54
N SER A 225 -3.81 -0.98 -16.07
CA SER A 225 -3.60 0.17 -16.94
C SER A 225 -4.63 1.26 -16.66
N ARG A 226 -4.20 2.51 -16.74
CA ARG A 226 -5.05 3.70 -16.76
C ARG A 226 -4.50 4.74 -17.73
N PRO A 227 -5.34 5.54 -18.40
CA PRO A 227 -4.88 6.74 -19.08
C PRO A 227 -4.05 7.62 -18.16
N LEU A 228 -2.99 8.24 -18.69
CA LEU A 228 -2.17 9.18 -17.92
C LEU A 228 -2.99 10.37 -17.41
N GLN A 229 -4.03 10.74 -18.16
CA GLN A 229 -4.93 11.83 -17.87
C GLN A 229 -6.37 11.35 -18.04
N THR A 230 -7.09 11.21 -16.93
CA THR A 230 -8.51 10.85 -16.92
C THR A 230 -9.39 12.09 -16.92
N GLY A 231 -8.88 13.18 -16.33
CA GLY A 231 -9.64 14.41 -16.11
C GLY A 231 -10.56 14.34 -14.90
N ASP A 232 -10.54 13.23 -14.14
CA ASP A 232 -11.17 13.12 -12.84
C ASP A 232 -10.26 13.69 -11.74
N ALA A 233 -10.87 14.30 -10.71
CA ALA A 233 -10.16 14.79 -9.54
C ALA A 233 -9.95 13.70 -8.47
N ASP A 234 -10.75 12.63 -8.54
CA ASP A 234 -10.65 11.47 -7.67
C ASP A 234 -9.56 10.46 -8.17
N ASP A 235 -8.95 10.75 -9.33
CA ASP A 235 -7.81 10.04 -9.92
C ASP A 235 -6.49 10.79 -9.84
N LEU A 236 -5.38 10.06 -9.68
CA LEU A 236 -4.06 10.64 -9.91
C LEU A 236 -3.84 10.93 -11.41
N GLN A 237 -3.54 12.18 -11.73
CA GLN A 237 -3.13 12.60 -13.07
C GLN A 237 -1.61 12.46 -13.22
N PHE A 238 -1.16 11.53 -14.07
CA PHE A 238 0.26 11.22 -14.28
C PHE A 238 0.90 12.12 -15.34
N ALA A 239 2.08 12.65 -15.05
CA ALA A 239 2.86 13.44 -15.99
C ALA A 239 4.29 12.91 -16.16
N VAL A 240 4.73 12.79 -17.41
CA VAL A 240 6.11 12.41 -17.74
C VAL A 240 7.09 13.44 -17.17
N GLY A 241 8.09 12.95 -16.45
CA GLY A 241 9.09 13.74 -15.73
C GLY A 241 8.76 13.98 -14.25
N ASP A 242 7.53 13.68 -13.81
CA ASP A 242 7.12 13.84 -12.42
C ASP A 242 7.37 12.57 -11.59
N THR A 243 7.11 12.68 -10.28
CA THR A 243 7.18 11.57 -9.32
C THR A 243 5.80 11.31 -8.75
N ALA A 244 5.32 10.09 -8.88
CA ALA A 244 4.10 9.60 -8.23
C ALA A 244 4.46 8.81 -6.96
N LEU A 245 3.51 8.67 -6.04
CA LEU A 245 3.68 7.89 -4.82
C LEU A 245 2.74 6.69 -4.84
N LEU A 246 3.31 5.50 -4.68
CA LEU A 246 2.63 4.21 -4.82
C LEU A 246 2.66 3.42 -3.50
N ALA A 247 1.56 2.78 -3.16
CA ALA A 247 1.48 1.74 -2.16
C ALA A 247 0.73 0.52 -2.71
N LEU A 248 0.99 -0.65 -2.15
CA LEU A 248 0.42 -1.92 -2.55
C LEU A 248 -0.25 -2.59 -1.35
N ALA A 249 -1.32 -3.33 -1.60
CA ALA A 249 -1.96 -4.21 -0.65
C ALA A 249 -2.33 -5.56 -1.29
N TYR A 250 -2.46 -6.59 -0.46
CA TYR A 250 -2.92 -7.90 -0.90
C TYR A 250 -3.71 -8.62 0.19
N TRP A 251 -4.89 -9.12 -0.20
CA TRP A 251 -5.72 -9.99 0.61
C TRP A 251 -5.57 -11.43 0.12
N ASP A 252 -5.01 -12.24 1.00
CA ASP A 252 -4.81 -13.67 0.81
C ASP A 252 -6.04 -14.42 1.37
N PRO A 253 -6.73 -15.26 0.58
CA PRO A 253 -7.88 -16.04 1.04
C PRO A 253 -7.54 -17.03 2.17
N ASP A 254 -6.28 -17.44 2.33
CA ASP A 254 -5.84 -18.34 3.40
C ASP A 254 -5.82 -17.68 4.79
N ASN A 255 -6.00 -16.36 4.85
CA ASN A 255 -6.08 -15.62 6.11
C ASN A 255 -7.33 -15.98 6.96
N GLY A 256 -8.33 -16.67 6.38
CA GLY A 256 -9.54 -17.06 7.08
C GLY A 256 -10.24 -18.29 6.48
N PRO A 257 -11.06 -19.02 7.26
CA PRO A 257 -11.75 -20.22 6.77
C PRO A 257 -12.87 -19.93 5.77
N ASP A 258 -13.34 -18.67 5.71
CA ASP A 258 -14.40 -18.20 4.82
C ASP A 258 -13.84 -17.21 3.78
N GLY A 259 -12.52 -17.26 3.52
CA GLY A 259 -11.78 -16.31 2.68
C GLY A 259 -11.20 -15.15 3.47
N TRP A 260 -10.73 -14.14 2.74
CA TRP A 260 -10.19 -12.93 3.34
C TRP A 260 -11.29 -12.02 3.92
N GLU A 261 -10.89 -11.22 4.91
CA GLU A 261 -11.70 -10.16 5.51
C GLU A 261 -11.06 -8.80 5.18
N PRO A 262 -11.84 -7.70 5.07
CA PRO A 262 -11.32 -6.39 4.67
C PRO A 262 -10.11 -5.93 5.51
N ASP A 263 -10.11 -6.18 6.81
CA ASP A 263 -9.04 -5.74 7.72
C ASP A 263 -7.83 -6.68 7.75
N LEU A 264 -7.90 -7.85 7.12
CA LEU A 264 -6.87 -8.90 7.19
C LEU A 264 -6.09 -9.00 5.88
N HIS A 265 -5.18 -8.05 5.70
CA HIS A 265 -4.31 -7.97 4.53
C HIS A 265 -2.89 -7.52 4.87
N VAL A 266 -1.99 -7.73 3.91
CA VAL A 266 -0.62 -7.25 3.95
C VAL A 266 -0.47 -6.02 3.07
N VAL A 267 0.45 -5.13 3.45
CA VAL A 267 0.69 -3.85 2.77
C VAL A 267 2.18 -3.59 2.57
N SER A 268 2.50 -2.80 1.55
CA SER A 268 3.85 -2.23 1.39
C SER A 268 4.07 -0.97 2.23
N SER A 269 2.99 -0.33 2.70
CA SER A 269 2.99 1.01 3.30
C SER A 269 3.68 1.10 4.66
N TYR A 270 3.93 -0.03 5.32
CA TYR A 270 4.69 -0.11 6.57
C TYR A 270 6.10 0.52 6.45
N GLU A 271 6.69 0.47 5.25
CA GLU A 271 7.99 1.11 4.98
C GLU A 271 7.85 2.48 4.28
N GLY A 272 6.65 3.05 4.26
CA GLY A 272 6.33 4.29 3.58
C GLY A 272 5.90 4.12 2.11
N TRP A 273 5.77 5.25 1.43
CA TRP A 273 5.48 5.31 0.00
C TRP A 273 6.63 4.73 -0.84
N ILE A 274 6.27 4.16 -1.99
CA ILE A 274 7.18 3.83 -3.07
C ILE A 274 7.17 5.02 -4.05
N GLU A 275 8.32 5.64 -4.29
CA GLU A 275 8.45 6.74 -5.25
C GLU A 275 8.58 6.21 -6.68
N VAL A 276 7.68 6.62 -7.56
CA VAL A 276 7.65 6.22 -8.97
C VAL A 276 8.07 7.40 -9.84
N LEU A 277 9.28 7.34 -10.39
CA LEU A 277 9.79 8.32 -11.33
C LEU A 277 9.25 8.04 -12.73
N ILE A 278 8.43 8.93 -13.29
CA ILE A 278 7.87 8.76 -14.63
C ILE A 278 8.89 9.26 -15.65
N SER A 279 9.61 8.34 -16.29
CA SER A 279 10.77 8.73 -17.09
C SER A 279 10.38 9.33 -18.47
N PRO A 280 11.22 10.21 -19.04
CA PRO A 280 10.98 10.78 -20.37
C PRO A 280 11.05 9.77 -21.52
#